data_AF-A0A9Q4GCG9-F1
#
_entry.id   AF-A0A9Q4GCG9-F1
#
_cell.length_a   1.000
_cell.length_b   1.000
_cell.length_c   1.000
_cell.angle_alpha   90.00
_cell.angle_beta   90.00
_cell.angle_gamma   90.00
#
_symmetry.space_group_name_H-M   'P 1'
#
loop_
_entity.id
_entity.type
_entity.pdbx_description
1 polymer ?
#
loop_
_entity_poly.entity_id
_entity_poly.type
_entity_poly.pdbx_seq_one_letter_code
_entity_poly.pdbx_strand_id
1 'polypeptide(L)'
;MKKVCSVAFFILLIINIQIKSEDRTETMKKLEARKSLIHNAAQMFGVNERYLKAVIYVERTMNYDWKDDVLDEILAASGLNSSLGFCQVKLKTAYWIENQLNNAESEFYPGDKYKGLLKISGSPKEIIKKLYNDSLNICYAAAYIKIMLSRWKTSGFPIDDKPEIMGTLYFAGLFTISGEERKPRLNPVASRYGMMVKESTKLLK
;
A
#
# COMPACT_ATOMS: atom_id res chain seq x y z
N MET A 1 65.21 -5.80 -17.69
CA MET A 1 64.54 -4.49 -17.89
C MET A 1 63.12 -4.58 -17.32
N LYS A 2 62.72 -3.56 -16.55
CA LYS A 2 61.65 -3.59 -15.53
C LYS A 2 60.25 -3.82 -16.13
N LYS A 3 59.50 -4.78 -15.58
CA LYS A 3 58.05 -4.94 -15.77
C LYS A 3 57.33 -3.80 -15.06
N VAL A 4 56.64 -2.94 -15.81
CA VAL A 4 55.72 -1.95 -15.26
C VAL A 4 54.43 -2.70 -14.90
N CYS A 5 54.20 -2.87 -13.61
CA CYS A 5 52.94 -3.36 -13.07
C CYS A 5 51.93 -2.21 -13.19
N SER A 6 50.99 -2.31 -14.13
CA SER A 6 49.90 -1.34 -14.26
C SER A 6 48.87 -1.64 -13.17
N VAL A 7 48.87 -0.84 -12.11
CA VAL A 7 47.87 -0.88 -11.05
C VAL A 7 46.57 -0.34 -11.63
N ALA A 8 45.61 -1.22 -11.88
CA ALA A 8 44.27 -0.83 -12.29
C ALA A 8 43.59 -0.08 -11.13
N PHE A 9 43.42 1.22 -11.31
CA PHE A 9 42.72 2.10 -10.38
C PHE A 9 41.21 1.83 -10.50
N PHE A 10 40.65 1.06 -9.57
CA PHE A 10 39.20 0.91 -9.46
C PHE A 10 38.62 2.22 -8.92
N ILE A 11 38.18 3.11 -9.82
CA ILE A 11 37.34 4.25 -9.46
C ILE A 11 35.96 3.66 -9.10
N LEU A 12 35.71 3.52 -7.80
CA LEU A 12 34.37 3.24 -7.29
C LEU A 12 33.53 4.51 -7.53
N LEU A 13 32.86 4.56 -8.68
CA LEU A 13 31.88 5.60 -8.99
C LEU A 13 30.68 5.37 -8.07
N ILE A 14 30.69 5.98 -6.89
CA ILE A 14 29.48 6.10 -6.07
C ILE A 14 28.56 7.03 -6.86
N ILE A 15 27.66 6.43 -7.64
CA ILE A 15 26.54 7.15 -8.24
C ILE A 15 25.71 7.64 -7.05
N ASN A 16 25.81 8.94 -6.78
CA ASN A 16 24.82 9.64 -5.97
C ASN A 16 23.49 9.59 -6.73
N ILE A 17 22.75 8.50 -6.57
CA ILE A 17 21.34 8.45 -6.94
C ILE A 17 20.67 9.43 -5.98
N GLN A 18 20.40 10.65 -6.45
CA GLN A 18 19.50 11.55 -5.75
C GLN A 18 18.11 10.93 -5.84
N ILE A 19 17.80 10.11 -4.84
CA ILE A 19 16.51 9.47 -4.59
C ILE A 19 15.46 10.57 -4.46
N LYS A 20 14.55 10.68 -5.43
CA LYS A 20 13.53 11.72 -5.48
C LYS A 20 12.17 11.06 -5.60
N SER A 21 11.32 11.30 -4.61
CA SER A 21 9.89 10.99 -4.65
C SER A 21 9.27 11.41 -5.98
N GLU A 22 8.29 10.66 -6.48
CA GLU A 22 7.60 11.00 -7.73
C GLU A 22 7.04 12.43 -7.70
N ASP A 23 7.25 13.17 -8.79
CA ASP A 23 6.70 14.51 -8.93
C ASP A 23 5.16 14.48 -8.82
N ARG A 24 4.59 15.47 -8.13
CA ARG A 24 3.14 15.55 -7.89
C ARG A 24 2.36 15.52 -9.20
N THR A 25 2.87 16.16 -10.26
CA THR A 25 2.22 16.20 -11.58
C THR A 25 2.17 14.81 -12.20
N GLU A 26 3.25 14.04 -12.04
CA GLU A 26 3.33 12.68 -12.55
C GLU A 26 2.36 11.75 -11.81
N THR A 27 2.29 11.86 -10.48
CA THR A 27 1.29 11.13 -9.69
C THR A 27 -0.14 11.47 -10.12
N MET A 28 -0.44 12.73 -10.39
CA MET A 28 -1.75 13.14 -10.89
C MET A 28 -2.07 12.52 -12.25
N LYS A 29 -1.12 12.49 -13.20
CA LYS A 29 -1.29 11.80 -14.49
C LYS A 29 -1.56 10.32 -14.32
N LYS A 30 -0.82 9.65 -13.44
CA LYS A 30 -0.99 8.21 -13.20
C LYS A 30 -2.32 7.87 -12.53
N LEU A 31 -2.81 8.73 -11.63
CA LEU A 31 -4.15 8.63 -11.04
C LEU A 31 -5.23 8.80 -12.11
N GLU A 32 -5.10 9.80 -12.98
CA GLU A 32 -6.06 10.04 -14.06
C GLU A 32 -6.11 8.86 -15.05
N ALA A 33 -4.95 8.32 -15.42
CA ALA A 33 -4.85 7.14 -16.29
C ALA A 33 -5.53 5.89 -15.72
N ARG A 34 -5.75 5.82 -14.39
CA ARG A 34 -6.33 4.69 -13.67
C ARG A 34 -7.67 5.02 -13.03
N LYS A 35 -8.28 6.16 -13.36
CA LYS A 35 -9.50 6.65 -12.69
C LYS A 35 -10.64 5.64 -12.67
N SER A 36 -10.84 4.89 -13.75
CA SER A 36 -11.90 3.88 -13.85
C SER A 36 -11.62 2.69 -12.93
N LEU A 37 -10.37 2.23 -12.84
CA LEU A 37 -9.98 1.16 -11.92
C LEU A 37 -10.17 1.58 -10.46
N ILE A 38 -9.78 2.81 -10.13
CA ILE A 38 -9.96 3.40 -8.80
C ILE A 38 -11.45 3.52 -8.44
N HIS A 39 -12.26 4.05 -9.36
CA HIS A 39 -13.71 4.16 -9.19
C HIS A 39 -14.33 2.79 -8.95
N ASN A 40 -14.02 1.81 -9.81
CA ASN A 40 -14.58 0.45 -9.72
C ASN A 40 -14.20 -0.24 -8.40
N ALA A 41 -12.94 -0.12 -7.97
CA ALA A 41 -12.50 -0.67 -6.69
C ALA A 41 -13.19 0.02 -5.51
N ALA A 42 -13.35 1.34 -5.56
CA ALA A 42 -14.06 2.10 -4.53
C ALA A 42 -15.52 1.63 -4.39
N GLN A 43 -16.23 1.44 -5.50
CA GLN A 43 -17.59 0.91 -5.52
C GLN A 43 -17.65 -0.54 -5.02
N MET A 44 -16.75 -1.39 -5.51
CA MET A 44 -16.68 -2.81 -5.15
C MET A 44 -16.51 -3.02 -3.64
N PHE A 45 -15.65 -2.23 -3.01
CA PHE A 45 -15.39 -2.33 -1.57
C PHE A 45 -16.24 -1.38 -0.72
N GLY A 46 -17.06 -0.52 -1.34
CA GLY A 46 -17.88 0.47 -0.64
C GLY A 46 -17.03 1.43 0.20
N VAL A 47 -15.90 1.89 -0.36
CA VAL A 47 -15.02 2.88 0.27
C VAL A 47 -15.12 4.22 -0.46
N ASN A 48 -14.84 5.31 0.24
CA ASN A 48 -14.85 6.63 -0.38
C ASN A 48 -13.73 6.73 -1.43
N GLU A 49 -14.11 6.94 -2.70
CA GLU A 49 -13.16 7.02 -3.83
C GLU A 49 -12.10 8.11 -3.62
N ARG A 50 -12.48 9.26 -3.06
CA ARG A 50 -11.55 10.34 -2.76
C ARG A 50 -10.52 9.93 -1.72
N TYR A 51 -10.90 9.11 -0.75
CA TYR A 51 -9.98 8.62 0.26
C TYR A 51 -9.01 7.60 -0.31
N LEU A 52 -9.49 6.70 -1.18
CA LEU A 52 -8.64 5.78 -1.92
C LEU A 52 -7.64 6.54 -2.80
N LYS A 53 -8.08 7.53 -3.58
CA LYS A 53 -7.21 8.41 -4.37
C LYS A 53 -6.17 9.12 -3.51
N ALA A 54 -6.57 9.66 -2.36
CA ALA A 54 -5.69 10.40 -1.46
C ALA A 54 -4.60 9.51 -0.85
N VAL A 55 -4.93 8.29 -0.44
CA VAL A 55 -3.92 7.31 0.03
C VAL A 55 -2.93 6.98 -1.09
N ILE A 56 -3.42 6.68 -2.29
CA ILE A 56 -2.54 6.39 -3.44
C ILE A 56 -1.65 7.59 -3.74
N TYR A 57 -2.19 8.81 -3.74
CA TYR A 57 -1.43 10.03 -3.98
C TYR A 57 -0.29 10.19 -2.95
N VAL A 58 -0.57 10.00 -1.66
CA VAL A 58 0.44 10.16 -0.62
C VAL A 58 1.48 9.03 -0.67
N GLU A 59 1.10 7.77 -0.88
CA GLU A 59 2.06 6.68 -1.12
C GLU A 59 3.02 7.03 -2.27
N ARG A 60 2.46 7.52 -3.38
CA ARG A 60 3.25 7.83 -4.57
C ARG A 60 4.14 9.06 -4.43
N THR A 61 3.73 10.05 -3.64
CA THR A 61 4.50 11.30 -3.46
C THR A 61 5.44 11.28 -2.27
N MET A 62 5.30 10.34 -1.33
CA MET A 62 6.15 10.25 -0.13
C MET A 62 7.05 9.01 -0.09
N ASN A 63 6.55 7.87 -0.57
CA ASN A 63 7.20 6.57 -0.39
C ASN A 63 7.63 5.93 -1.72
N TYR A 64 7.35 6.56 -2.86
CA TYR A 64 7.69 5.99 -4.16
C TYR A 64 9.12 6.32 -4.54
N ASP A 65 9.98 5.37 -4.23
CA ASP A 65 11.20 5.13 -4.99
C ASP A 65 10.89 4.02 -5.98
N TRP A 66 11.07 4.31 -7.27
CA TRP A 66 11.11 3.29 -8.29
C TRP A 66 12.23 2.30 -7.91
N LYS A 67 11.84 1.16 -7.35
CA LYS A 67 12.72 0.00 -7.40
C LYS A 67 12.50 -0.58 -8.79
N ASP A 68 13.55 -0.44 -9.58
CA ASP A 68 13.77 -1.03 -10.90
C ASP A 68 13.05 -2.37 -11.11
N ASP A 69 12.68 -2.61 -12.38
CA ASP A 69 12.19 -3.86 -12.99
C ASP A 69 13.18 -5.06 -12.84
N VAL A 70 13.94 -5.14 -11.76
CA VAL A 70 15.02 -6.12 -11.50
C VAL A 70 14.84 -6.74 -10.11
N LEU A 71 13.63 -7.18 -9.76
CA LEU A 71 13.35 -7.69 -8.40
C LEU A 71 12.61 -9.02 -8.34
N ASP A 72 12.31 -9.63 -9.49
CA ASP A 72 11.54 -10.88 -9.51
C ASP A 72 12.33 -12.08 -8.97
N GLU A 73 13.66 -12.12 -9.12
CA GLU A 73 14.51 -13.19 -8.57
C GLU A 73 14.99 -12.91 -7.13
N ILE A 74 15.30 -11.66 -6.78
CA ILE A 74 15.86 -11.30 -5.45
C ILE A 74 14.76 -11.31 -4.36
N LEU A 75 13.52 -10.92 -4.68
CA LEU A 75 12.42 -10.94 -3.70
C LEU A 75 11.92 -12.35 -3.41
N ALA A 76 11.96 -13.26 -4.39
CA ALA A 76 11.55 -14.65 -4.23
C ALA A 76 12.46 -15.41 -3.25
N ALA A 77 13.74 -15.03 -3.13
CA ALA A 77 14.73 -15.70 -2.28
C ALA A 77 14.94 -15.05 -0.89
N SER A 78 14.56 -13.79 -0.67
CA SER A 78 15.03 -13.00 0.49
C SER A 78 14.05 -12.83 1.65
N GLY A 79 12.79 -13.28 1.53
CA GLY A 79 11.79 -13.16 2.61
C GLY A 79 11.40 -11.72 2.98
N LEU A 80 11.79 -10.73 2.17
CA LEU A 80 11.53 -9.31 2.39
C LEU A 80 10.05 -8.97 2.17
N ASN A 81 9.42 -8.27 3.12
CA ASN A 81 8.02 -7.82 3.04
C ASN A 81 7.91 -6.52 2.22
N SER A 82 8.23 -6.60 0.93
CA SER A 82 8.28 -5.46 0.01
C SER A 82 6.90 -4.91 -0.35
N SER A 83 6.82 -3.59 -0.51
CA SER A 83 5.69 -2.87 -1.12
C SER A 83 5.75 -2.99 -2.64
N LEU A 84 4.65 -3.41 -3.27
CA LEU A 84 4.61 -3.74 -4.69
C LEU A 84 3.46 -3.03 -5.42
N GLY A 85 3.68 -2.76 -6.71
CA GLY A 85 2.67 -2.24 -7.63
C GLY A 85 2.25 -0.79 -7.39
N PHE A 86 1.16 -0.40 -8.03
CA PHE A 86 0.71 1.00 -8.14
C PHE A 86 0.43 1.70 -6.80
N CYS A 87 -0.18 0.99 -5.86
CA CYS A 87 -0.58 1.44 -4.52
C CYS A 87 0.40 0.98 -3.42
N GLN A 88 1.56 0.41 -3.78
CA GLN A 88 2.63 0.05 -2.84
C GLN A 88 2.18 -0.88 -1.70
N VAL A 89 1.33 -1.86 -2.01
CA VAL A 89 0.82 -2.84 -1.03
C VAL A 89 1.91 -3.85 -0.68
N LYS A 90 2.14 -4.08 0.62
CA LYS A 90 3.13 -5.05 1.09
C LYS A 90 2.68 -6.49 0.85
N LEU A 91 3.61 -7.36 0.46
CA LEU A 91 3.34 -8.79 0.18
C LEU A 91 2.59 -9.50 1.31
N LYS A 92 3.06 -9.39 2.56
CA LYS A 92 2.39 -10.01 3.72
C LYS A 92 1.04 -9.37 4.02
N THR A 93 0.90 -8.06 3.77
CA THR A 93 -0.37 -7.35 3.94
C THR A 93 -1.40 -7.84 2.91
N ALA A 94 -1.00 -8.06 1.66
CA ALA A 94 -1.89 -8.63 0.64
C ALA A 94 -2.39 -10.02 1.01
N TYR A 95 -1.50 -10.91 1.45
CA TYR A 95 -1.93 -12.23 1.97
C TYR A 95 -2.89 -12.11 3.14
N TRP A 96 -2.58 -11.20 4.09
CA TRP A 96 -3.43 -10.97 5.25
C TRP A 96 -4.82 -10.47 4.84
N ILE A 97 -4.91 -9.55 3.87
CA ILE A 97 -6.18 -9.05 3.31
C ILE A 97 -7.00 -10.19 2.71
N GLU A 98 -6.41 -11.06 1.89
CA GLU A 98 -7.13 -12.20 1.31
C GLU A 98 -7.74 -13.08 2.40
N ASN A 99 -7.00 -13.37 3.46
CA ASN A 99 -7.50 -14.16 4.57
C ASN A 99 -8.63 -13.44 5.31
N GLN A 100 -8.48 -12.14 5.62
CA GLN A 100 -9.51 -11.39 6.35
C GLN A 100 -10.79 -11.18 5.55
N LEU A 101 -10.71 -11.09 4.22
CA LEU A 101 -11.92 -11.02 3.38
C LEU A 101 -12.69 -12.34 3.33
N ASN A 102 -12.06 -13.46 3.66
CA ASN A 102 -12.65 -14.79 3.48
C ASN A 102 -12.87 -15.57 4.79
N ASN A 103 -12.47 -15.01 5.93
CA ASN A 103 -12.65 -15.62 7.25
C ASN A 103 -13.76 -14.89 8.04
N ALA A 104 -14.96 -15.49 8.07
CA ALA A 104 -16.12 -14.93 8.77
C ALA A 104 -15.98 -14.90 10.30
N GLU A 105 -15.05 -15.66 10.87
CA GLU A 105 -14.77 -15.70 12.31
C GLU A 105 -13.77 -14.61 12.74
N SER A 106 -13.14 -13.92 11.79
CA SER A 106 -12.18 -12.87 12.09
C SER A 106 -12.87 -11.59 12.57
N GLU A 107 -12.31 -10.95 13.62
CA GLU A 107 -12.72 -9.60 14.02
C GLU A 107 -12.48 -8.54 12.93
N PHE A 108 -11.67 -8.85 11.93
CA PHE A 108 -11.37 -8.00 10.78
C PHE A 108 -12.25 -8.31 9.56
N TYR A 109 -13.18 -9.26 9.65
CA TYR A 109 -14.08 -9.62 8.56
C TYR A 109 -15.02 -8.44 8.22
N PRO A 110 -14.99 -7.91 6.99
CA PRO A 110 -15.82 -6.75 6.65
C PRO A 110 -17.25 -7.13 6.22
N GLY A 111 -17.60 -8.43 6.21
CA GLY A 111 -18.93 -8.95 5.91
C GLY A 111 -19.03 -9.74 4.60
N ASP A 112 -20.09 -10.54 4.47
CA ASP A 112 -20.29 -11.53 3.39
C ASP A 112 -20.29 -10.93 1.98
N LYS A 113 -20.70 -9.67 1.84
CA LYS A 113 -20.65 -8.95 0.55
C LYS A 113 -19.25 -8.94 -0.06
N TYR A 114 -18.20 -9.00 0.76
CA TYR A 114 -16.81 -8.90 0.30
C TYR A 114 -16.09 -10.24 0.20
N LYS A 115 -16.74 -11.33 0.63
CA LYS A 115 -16.19 -12.68 0.56
C LYS A 115 -15.93 -13.09 -0.88
N GLY A 116 -14.77 -13.66 -1.15
CA GLY A 116 -14.37 -14.14 -2.46
C GLY A 116 -13.98 -13.06 -3.47
N LEU A 117 -14.10 -11.76 -3.14
CA LEU A 117 -13.69 -10.67 -4.05
C LEU A 117 -12.18 -10.69 -4.35
N LEU A 118 -11.38 -11.10 -3.37
CA LEU A 118 -9.97 -11.46 -3.56
C LEU A 118 -9.78 -12.90 -3.09
N LYS A 119 -9.40 -13.78 -4.02
CA LYS A 119 -9.16 -15.21 -3.72
C LYS A 119 -7.86 -15.35 -2.94
N ILE A 120 -7.83 -16.26 -1.97
CA ILE A 120 -6.62 -16.63 -1.23
C ILE A 120 -5.60 -17.25 -2.19
N SER A 121 -4.38 -16.71 -2.19
CA SER A 121 -3.26 -17.23 -2.97
C SER A 121 -2.62 -18.44 -2.32
N GLY A 122 -2.21 -19.41 -3.15
CA GLY A 122 -1.50 -20.61 -2.70
C GLY A 122 0.02 -20.42 -2.58
N SER A 123 0.57 -19.30 -3.07
CA SER A 123 2.02 -19.03 -2.99
C SER A 123 2.35 -17.54 -3.02
N PRO A 124 3.53 -17.11 -2.50
CA PRO A 124 4.01 -15.74 -2.62
C PRO A 124 4.09 -15.25 -4.07
N LYS A 125 4.49 -16.12 -5.01
CA LYS A 125 4.57 -15.81 -6.45
C LYS A 125 3.22 -15.40 -7.02
N GLU A 126 2.15 -16.05 -6.60
CA GLU A 126 0.79 -15.70 -7.03
C GLU A 126 0.40 -14.32 -6.53
N ILE A 127 0.71 -13.97 -5.28
CA ILE A 127 0.44 -12.65 -4.72
C ILE A 127 1.25 -11.59 -5.46
N ILE A 128 2.54 -11.81 -5.72
CA ILE A 128 3.38 -10.90 -6.50
C ILE A 128 2.76 -10.61 -7.87
N LYS A 129 2.32 -11.67 -8.58
CA LYS A 129 1.62 -11.53 -9.87
C LYS A 129 0.35 -10.69 -9.76
N LYS A 130 -0.44 -10.86 -8.69
CA LYS A 130 -1.64 -10.05 -8.44
C LYS A 130 -1.27 -8.59 -8.12
N LEU A 131 -0.22 -8.35 -7.34
CA LEU A 131 0.19 -7.01 -6.95
C LEU A 131 0.83 -6.20 -8.08
N TYR A 132 1.43 -6.83 -9.10
CA TYR A 132 1.88 -6.13 -10.31
C TYR A 132 0.75 -5.84 -11.31
N ASN A 133 -0.45 -6.41 -11.11
CA ASN A 133 -1.62 -6.04 -11.89
C ASN A 133 -2.28 -4.81 -11.24
N ASP A 134 -2.28 -3.67 -11.93
CA ASP A 134 -2.82 -2.42 -11.37
C ASP A 134 -4.27 -2.53 -10.89
N SER A 135 -5.14 -3.22 -11.64
CA SER A 135 -6.54 -3.40 -11.23
C SER A 135 -6.65 -4.13 -9.91
N LEU A 136 -5.90 -5.23 -9.75
CA LEU A 136 -5.90 -6.00 -8.51
C LEU A 136 -5.21 -5.23 -7.38
N ASN A 137 -4.07 -4.60 -7.63
CA ASN A 137 -3.33 -3.82 -6.65
C ASN A 137 -4.18 -2.70 -6.03
N ILE A 138 -4.97 -2.00 -6.86
CA ILE A 138 -5.94 -1.00 -6.42
C ILE A 138 -7.07 -1.66 -5.60
N CYS A 139 -7.56 -2.84 -5.99
CA CYS A 139 -8.51 -3.60 -5.19
C CYS A 139 -7.96 -4.00 -3.81
N TYR A 140 -6.68 -4.39 -3.69
CA TYR A 140 -6.05 -4.64 -2.38
C TYR A 140 -6.03 -3.39 -1.50
N ALA A 141 -5.68 -2.23 -2.07
CA ALA A 141 -5.71 -0.98 -1.32
C ALA A 141 -7.13 -0.64 -0.83
N ALA A 142 -8.14 -0.76 -1.70
CA ALA A 142 -9.54 -0.55 -1.35
C ALA A 142 -10.06 -1.54 -0.30
N ALA A 143 -9.72 -2.83 -0.44
CA ALA A 143 -10.05 -3.87 0.52
C ALA A 143 -9.43 -3.59 1.90
N TYR A 144 -8.17 -3.15 1.93
CA TYR A 144 -7.49 -2.85 3.18
C TYR A 144 -8.14 -1.69 3.93
N ILE A 145 -8.47 -0.61 3.23
CA ILE A 145 -9.27 0.50 3.77
C ILE A 145 -10.59 -0.04 4.31
N LYS A 146 -11.31 -0.87 3.54
CA LYS A 146 -12.59 -1.41 3.98
C LYS A 146 -12.48 -2.25 5.25
N ILE A 147 -11.44 -3.08 5.38
CA ILE A 147 -11.19 -3.87 6.59
C ILE A 147 -10.97 -2.94 7.79
N MET A 148 -10.15 -1.88 7.66
CA MET A 148 -9.93 -0.90 8.74
C MET A 148 -11.24 -0.22 9.16
N LEU A 149 -12.00 0.30 8.20
CA LEU A 149 -13.26 0.99 8.48
C LEU A 149 -14.25 0.05 9.18
N SER A 150 -14.34 -1.20 8.73
CA SER A 150 -15.25 -2.19 9.31
C SER A 150 -14.84 -2.58 10.73
N ARG A 151 -13.54 -2.88 10.96
CA ARG A 151 -13.02 -3.20 12.29
C ARG A 151 -13.30 -2.09 13.30
N TRP A 152 -13.05 -0.84 12.91
CA TRP A 152 -13.27 0.33 13.77
C TRP A 152 -14.75 0.57 14.05
N LYS A 153 -15.60 0.44 13.02
CA LYS A 153 -17.06 0.56 13.16
C LYS A 153 -17.64 -0.51 14.09
N THR A 154 -17.27 -1.78 13.90
CA THR A 154 -17.74 -2.90 14.74
C THR A 154 -17.28 -2.75 16.19
N SER A 155 -16.15 -2.07 16.43
CA SER A 155 -15.65 -1.78 17.78
C SER A 155 -16.29 -0.54 18.42
N GLY A 156 -17.29 0.09 17.79
CA GLY A 156 -17.97 1.27 18.33
C GLY A 156 -17.27 2.60 18.08
N PHE A 157 -16.23 2.62 17.24
CA PHE A 157 -15.44 3.82 16.94
C PHE A 157 -15.36 4.05 15.42
N PRO A 158 -16.47 4.35 14.72
CA PRO A 158 -16.44 4.55 13.27
C PRO A 158 -15.48 5.68 12.87
N ILE A 159 -14.76 5.47 11.77
CA ILE A 159 -13.77 6.43 11.22
C ILE A 159 -14.04 6.71 9.73
N ASP A 160 -15.25 6.43 9.26
CA ASP A 160 -15.70 6.60 7.88
C ASP A 160 -15.56 8.04 7.37
N ASP A 161 -15.55 9.02 8.27
CA ASP A 161 -15.40 10.46 8.01
C ASP A 161 -14.03 11.03 8.46
N LYS A 162 -13.09 10.16 8.85
CA LYS A 162 -11.76 10.53 9.39
C LYS A 162 -10.63 10.05 8.48
N PRO A 163 -10.45 10.65 7.29
CA PRO A 163 -9.43 10.23 6.33
C PRO A 163 -8.00 10.27 6.91
N GLU A 164 -7.74 11.14 7.89
CA GLU A 164 -6.46 11.24 8.58
C GLU A 164 -6.17 10.01 9.47
N ILE A 165 -7.19 9.45 10.11
CA ILE A 165 -7.03 8.26 10.96
C ILE A 165 -6.90 7.03 10.07
N MET A 166 -7.75 6.93 9.04
CA MET A 166 -7.64 5.88 8.03
C MET A 166 -6.27 5.87 7.35
N GLY A 167 -5.78 7.03 6.89
CA GLY A 167 -4.45 7.15 6.30
C GLY A 167 -3.31 6.79 7.27
N THR A 168 -3.47 7.12 8.55
CA THR A 168 -2.52 6.71 9.59
C THR A 168 -2.43 5.18 9.72
N LEU A 169 -3.57 4.50 9.73
CA LEU A 169 -3.64 3.04 9.81
C LEU A 169 -3.12 2.36 8.54
N TYR A 170 -3.38 2.94 7.36
CA TYR A 170 -2.87 2.43 6.09
C TYR A 170 -1.35 2.41 6.08
N PHE A 171 -0.72 3.53 6.43
CA PHE A 171 0.73 3.65 6.45
C PHE A 171 1.40 2.85 7.58
N ALA A 172 0.90 2.97 8.81
CA ALA A 172 1.52 2.32 9.97
C ALA A 172 1.22 0.81 10.06
N GLY A 173 0.16 0.36 9.38
CA GLY A 173 -0.41 -0.97 9.53
C GLY A 173 -1.38 -1.09 10.72
N LEU A 174 -2.15 -2.17 10.76
CA LEU A 174 -3.06 -2.48 11.87
C LEU A 174 -2.36 -3.07 13.11
N PHE A 175 -1.11 -3.52 12.99
CA PHE A 175 -0.37 -4.16 14.07
C PHE A 175 0.97 -3.47 14.34
N THR A 176 1.32 -3.26 15.61
CA THR A 176 2.62 -2.74 16.05
C THR A 176 3.74 -3.71 15.66
N ILE A 177 4.99 -3.27 15.85
CA ILE A 177 6.17 -4.13 15.62
C ILE A 177 6.16 -5.34 16.58
N SER A 178 5.58 -5.20 17.77
CA SER A 178 5.36 -6.30 18.72
C SER A 178 4.19 -7.20 18.37
N GLY A 179 3.45 -6.92 17.28
CA GLY A 179 2.30 -7.71 16.84
C GLY A 179 0.98 -7.35 17.53
N GLU A 180 0.95 -6.32 18.37
CA GLU A 180 -0.27 -5.88 19.03
C GLU A 180 -1.15 -5.08 18.07
N GLU A 181 -2.47 -5.30 18.11
CA GLU A 181 -3.40 -4.49 17.32
C GLU A 181 -3.33 -3.01 17.75
N ARG A 182 -3.27 -2.10 16.78
CA ARG A 182 -3.57 -0.68 16.98
C ARG A 182 -5.08 -0.51 17.16
N LYS A 183 -5.54 -0.82 18.37
CA LYS A 183 -6.96 -0.94 18.72
C LYS A 183 -7.76 0.35 18.40
N PRO A 184 -9.00 0.19 17.92
CA PRO A 184 -9.98 1.27 17.87
C PRO A 184 -10.14 1.97 19.23
N ARG A 185 -10.28 3.29 19.22
CA ARG A 185 -10.43 4.10 20.44
C ARG A 185 -11.13 5.42 20.15
N LEU A 186 -11.68 6.05 21.20
CA LEU A 186 -12.49 7.28 21.10
C LEU A 186 -11.72 8.48 20.52
N ASN A 187 -10.46 8.66 20.96
CA ASN A 187 -9.63 9.80 20.58
C ASN A 187 -8.35 9.32 19.87
N PRO A 188 -8.46 8.83 18.63
CA PRO A 188 -7.30 8.44 17.85
C PRO A 188 -6.53 9.68 17.39
N VAL A 189 -5.21 9.54 17.23
CA VAL A 189 -4.34 10.65 16.83
C VAL A 189 -3.76 10.32 15.46
N ALA A 190 -3.88 11.26 14.52
CA ALA A 190 -3.34 11.11 13.19
C ALA A 190 -1.81 11.26 13.20
N SER A 191 -1.13 10.46 12.39
CA SER A 191 0.28 10.69 12.06
C SER A 191 0.42 11.82 11.03
N ARG A 192 1.66 12.26 10.79
CA ARG A 192 1.96 13.19 9.69
C ARG A 192 1.44 12.67 8.35
N TYR A 193 1.62 11.37 8.07
CA TYR A 193 1.11 10.74 6.87
C TYR A 193 -0.42 10.85 6.80
N GLY A 194 -1.12 10.54 7.90
CA GLY A 194 -2.57 10.69 7.98
C GLY A 194 -3.04 12.11 7.66
N MET A 195 -2.38 13.12 8.24
CA MET A 195 -2.69 14.52 7.94
C MET A 195 -2.48 14.86 6.45
N MET A 196 -1.44 14.32 5.82
CA MET A 196 -1.25 14.48 4.38
C MET A 196 -2.38 13.85 3.56
N VAL A 197 -2.86 12.66 3.94
CA VAL A 197 -4.02 12.03 3.28
C VAL A 197 -5.23 12.95 3.37
N LYS A 198 -5.52 13.51 4.54
CA LYS A 198 -6.61 14.48 4.73
C LYS A 198 -6.46 15.70 3.83
N GLU A 199 -5.27 16.30 3.77
CA GLU A 199 -5.04 17.45 2.89
C GLU A 199 -5.19 17.09 1.41
N SER A 200 -4.69 15.93 0.99
CA SER A 200 -4.83 15.43 -0.38
C SER A 200 -6.29 15.20 -0.78
N THR A 201 -7.20 14.90 0.15
CA THR A 201 -8.64 14.82 -0.16
C THR A 201 -9.21 16.15 -0.68
N LYS A 202 -8.65 17.30 -0.28
CA LYS A 202 -9.09 18.62 -0.76
C LYS A 202 -8.64 18.90 -2.19
N LEU A 203 -7.51 18.30 -2.59
CA LEU A 203 -6.93 18.44 -3.93
C LEU A 203 -7.62 17.52 -4.95
N LEU A 204 -8.04 16.33 -4.50
CA LEU A 204 -8.57 15.27 -5.34
C LEU A 204 -10.10 15.32 -5.33
N LYS A 205 -10.69 15.95 -6.35
CA LYS A 205 -12.14 16.07 -6.48
C LYS A 205 -12.80 14.73 -6.78
#